data_AF-A0A1V2QH43-F1
#
_entry.id   AF-A0A1V2QH43-F1
#
_cell.length_a   1.000
_cell.length_b   1.000
_cell.length_c   1.000
_cell.angle_alpha   90.00
_cell.angle_beta   90.00
_cell.angle_gamma   90.00
#
_symmetry.space_group_name_H-M   'P 1'
#
loop_
_entity.id
_entity.type
_entity.pdbx_description
1 polymer ?
#
loop_
_entity_poly.entity_id
_entity_poly.type
_entity_poly.pdbx_seq_one_letter_code
_entity_poly.pdbx_strand_id
1 'polypeptide(L)' 'MSKRARSARRLASLLTTKSGTYVRVYYDRQIRRYRVVWTNGPDAAQMFTFAVQAAGEVPELDVATLLWDRGTTNNNHK' A
#
# COMPACT_ATOMS: atom_id res chain seq x y z
N MET A 1 -7.63 13.03 11.98
CA MET A 1 -6.89 12.14 11.02
C MET A 1 -5.89 13.00 10.23
N SER A 2 -4.61 12.61 10.17
CA SER A 2 -3.57 13.42 9.48
C SER A 2 -3.71 13.39 7.96
N LYS A 3 -3.09 14.36 7.26
CA LYS A 3 -3.01 14.39 5.79
C LYS A 3 -2.39 13.10 5.24
N ARG A 4 -1.24 12.69 5.80
CA ARG A 4 -0.58 11.40 5.50
C ARG A 4 -1.51 10.19 5.64
N ALA A 5 -2.30 10.14 6.71
CA ALA A 5 -3.22 9.02 6.92
C ALA A 5 -4.40 9.02 5.92
N ARG A 6 -4.82 10.19 5.43
CA ARG A 6 -5.78 10.28 4.31
C ARG A 6 -5.16 9.82 3.00
N SER A 7 -3.95 10.27 2.68
CA SER A 7 -3.22 9.83 1.49
C SER A 7 -2.96 8.32 1.49
N ALA A 8 -2.66 7.71 2.64
CA ALA A 8 -2.53 6.26 2.77
C ALA A 8 -3.83 5.52 2.43
N ARG A 9 -4.97 6.00 2.92
CA ARG A 9 -6.28 5.45 2.56
C ARG A 9 -6.58 5.61 1.08
N ARG A 10 -6.28 6.80 0.52
CA ARG A 10 -6.46 7.06 -0.91
C ARG A 10 -5.61 6.13 -1.77
N LEU A 11 -4.33 5.95 -1.41
CA LEU A 11 -3.44 5.01 -2.09
C LEU A 11 -4.00 3.59 -2.06
N ALA A 12 -4.47 3.12 -0.91
CA ALA A 12 -5.10 1.80 -0.78
C ALA A 12 -6.28 1.62 -1.76
N SER A 13 -7.16 2.63 -1.85
CA SER A 13 -8.28 2.61 -2.79
C SER A 13 -7.82 2.58 -4.25
N LEU A 14 -6.85 3.42 -4.62
CA LEU A 14 -6.33 3.49 -6.00
C LEU A 14 -5.69 2.16 -6.42
N LEU A 15 -4.86 1.60 -5.56
CA LEU A 15 -4.23 0.31 -5.82
C LEU A 15 -5.26 -0.81 -5.89
N THR A 16 -6.27 -0.79 -5.03
CA THR A 16 -7.35 -1.78 -5.07
C THR A 16 -8.10 -1.74 -6.41
N THR A 17 -8.52 -0.55 -6.84
CA THR A 17 -9.21 -0.37 -8.12
C THR A 17 -8.34 -0.80 -9.30
N LYS A 18 -7.06 -0.43 -9.30
CA LYS A 18 -6.17 -0.64 -10.45
C LYS A 18 -5.68 -2.08 -10.58
N SER A 19 -5.41 -2.74 -9.47
CA SER A 19 -4.92 -4.12 -9.44
C SER A 19 -6.03 -5.17 -9.44
N GLY A 20 -7.28 -4.77 -9.14
CA GLY A 20 -8.39 -5.70 -8.94
C GLY A 20 -8.26 -6.58 -7.69
N THR A 21 -7.28 -6.32 -6.82
CA THR A 21 -7.08 -7.06 -5.56
C THR A 21 -7.26 -6.13 -4.37
N TYR A 22 -7.73 -6.63 -3.23
CA TYR A 22 -7.85 -5.80 -2.03
C TYR A 22 -6.46 -5.44 -1.47
N VAL A 23 -6.16 -4.14 -1.41
CA VAL A 23 -4.89 -3.61 -0.89
C VAL A 23 -5.13 -2.85 0.40
N ARG A 24 -4.34 -3.18 1.44
CA ARG A 24 -4.33 -2.46 2.71
C ARG A 24 -3.06 -1.64 2.84
N VAL A 25 -3.20 -0.37 3.23
CA VAL A 25 -2.08 0.50 3.59
C VAL A 25 -2.23 0.91 5.05
N TYR A 26 -1.24 0.61 5.88
CA TYR A 26 -1.25 0.97 7.29
C TYR A 26 0.12 1.42 7.78
N TYR A 27 0.13 2.22 8.84
CA TYR A 27 1.36 2.68 9.46
C TYR A 27 1.84 1.66 10.49
N ASP A 28 3.00 1.06 10.24
CA ASP A 28 3.71 0.20 11.18
C ASP A 28 4.50 1.08 12.16
N ARG A 29 4.10 1.03 13.44
CA ARG A 29 4.69 1.83 14.50
C ARG A 29 6.05 1.31 14.96
N GLN A 30 6.36 0.03 14.77
CA GLN A 30 7.63 -0.55 15.22
C GLN A 30 8.79 -0.01 14.40
N ILE A 31 8.60 0.03 13.08
CA ILE A 31 9.60 0.54 12.12
C ILE A 31 9.33 1.97 11.64
N ARG A 32 8.23 2.58 12.11
CA ARG A 32 7.81 3.96 11.81
C ARG A 32 7.60 4.25 10.32
N ARG A 33 7.09 3.27 9.57
CA ARG A 33 6.87 3.36 8.10
C ARG A 33 5.48 2.86 7.70
N TYR A 34 4.99 3.31 6.55
CA TYR A 34 3.79 2.74 5.95
C TYR A 34 4.13 1.44 5.22
N ARG A 35 3.29 0.42 5.43
CA ARG A 35 3.30 -0.86 4.73
C ARG A 35 2.11 -0.94 3.77
N VAL A 36 2.36 -1.45 2.57
CA VAL A 36 1.38 -1.82 1.56
C VAL A 36 1.31 -3.35 1.53
N VAL A 37 0.14 -3.90 1.80
CA VAL A 37 -0.06 -5.35 1.96
C VAL A 37 -1.25 -5.83 1.14
N TRP A 38 -1.06 -6.94 0.44
CA TRP A 38 -2.08 -7.64 -0.36
C TRP A 38 -1.73 -9.13 -0.45
N THR A 39 -2.70 -9.99 -0.76
CA THR A 39 -2.51 -11.46 -0.72
C THR A 39 -2.51 -12.14 -2.09
N ASN A 40 -3.14 -11.54 -3.10
CA ASN A 40 -3.31 -12.12 -4.45
C ASN A 40 -3.15 -11.06 -5.54
N GLY A 41 -2.97 -11.49 -6.80
CA GLY A 41 -2.87 -10.60 -7.94
C GLY A 41 -1.42 -10.26 -8.31
N PRO A 42 -1.10 -8.99 -8.64
CA PRO A 42 0.22 -8.61 -9.15
C PRO A 42 1.33 -8.88 -8.14
N ASP A 43 2.55 -9.10 -8.64
CA ASP A 43 3.74 -9.13 -7.80
C ASP A 43 4.10 -7.74 -7.24
N ALA A 44 5.12 -7.70 -6.38
CA ALA A 44 5.55 -6.48 -5.72
C ALA A 44 6.04 -5.41 -6.71
N ALA A 45 6.71 -5.82 -7.79
CA ALA A 45 7.22 -4.88 -8.79
C ALA A 45 6.06 -4.22 -9.54
N GLN A 46 5.09 -5.00 -9.99
CA GLN A 46 3.91 -4.49 -10.68
C GLN A 46 3.04 -3.61 -9.77
N MET A 47 2.87 -3.99 -8.50
CA MET A 47 2.16 -3.17 -7.51
C MET A 47 2.87 -1.84 -7.24
N PHE A 48 4.20 -1.87 -7.15
CA PHE A 48 5.01 -0.66 -7.03
C PHE A 48 4.84 0.27 -8.24
N THR A 49 4.84 -0.27 -9.46
CA THR A 49 4.56 0.51 -10.68
C THR A 49 3.21 1.21 -10.63
N PHE A 50 2.15 0.53 -10.16
CA PHE A 50 0.84 1.15 -9.99
C PHE A 50 0.86 2.33 -9.01
N ALA A 51 1.62 2.20 -7.91
CA ALA A 51 1.76 3.26 -6.93
C ALA A 51 2.57 4.45 -7.43
N VAL A 52 3.65 4.21 -8.18
CA VAL A 52 4.42 5.29 -8.83
C VAL A 52 3.54 6.10 -9.77
N GLN A 53 2.71 5.42 -10.58
CA GLN A 53 1.75 6.08 -11.46
C GLN A 53 0.68 6.88 -10.70
N ALA A 54 0.36 6.48 -9.48
CA ALA A 54 -0.61 7.15 -8.61
C ALA A 54 0.01 8.21 -7.69
N ALA A 55 1.34 8.40 -7.70
CA ALA A 55 2.04 9.25 -6.73
C ALA A 55 1.53 10.70 -6.72
N GLY A 56 1.13 11.23 -7.88
CA GLY A 56 0.55 12.57 -8.02
C GLY A 56 -0.79 12.74 -7.28
N GLU A 57 -1.54 11.67 -7.02
CA GLU A 57 -2.79 11.72 -6.26
C GLU A 57 -2.58 11.67 -4.74
N VAL A 58 -1.37 11.32 -4.28
CA VAL A 58 -1.03 11.13 -2.86
C VAL A 58 0.26 11.85 -2.47
N PRO A 59 0.37 13.17 -2.66
CA PRO A 59 1.63 13.92 -2.52
C PRO A 59 2.23 13.92 -1.09
N GLU A 60 1.45 13.52 -0.09
CA GLU A 60 1.89 13.44 1.31
C GLU A 60 2.66 12.14 1.64
N LEU A 61 2.67 11.19 0.71
CA LEU A 61 3.36 9.91 0.82
C LEU A 61 4.51 9.82 -0.18
N ASP A 62 5.69 9.49 0.33
CA ASP A 62 6.80 9.07 -0.51
C ASP A 62 6.67 7.57 -0.81
N VAL A 63 6.22 7.26 -2.01
CA VAL A 63 5.99 5.88 -2.50
C VAL A 63 7.28 5.05 -2.45
N ALA A 64 8.44 5.66 -2.65
CA ALA A 64 9.73 4.96 -2.66
C ALA A 64 10.14 4.46 -1.26
N THR A 65 9.59 5.05 -0.20
CA THR A 65 9.88 4.68 1.20
C THR A 65 8.92 3.64 1.78
N LEU A 66 7.87 3.30 1.04
CA LEU A 66 6.89 2.32 1.47
C LEU A 66 7.50 0.92 1.47
N LEU A 67 7.06 0.11 2.42
CA LEU A 67 7.33 -1.32 2.42
C LEU A 67 6.21 -2.07 1.71
N TRP A 68 6.58 -3.14 1.01
CA TRP A 68 5.69 -3.90 0.13
C TRP A 68 5.70 -5.35 0.55
N ASP A 69 4.60 -5.80 1.15
CA ASP A 69 4.47 -7.18 1.61
C ASP A 69 3.32 -7.86 0.83
N ARG A 70 3.68 -8.62 -0.19
CA ARG A 70 2.73 -9.57 -0.79
C ARG A 70 2.66 -10.79 0.13
N GLY A 71 1.59 -10.89 0.90
CA GLY A 71 1.32 -12.09 1.67
C GLY A 71 1.11 -13.26 0.71
N THR A 72 1.75 -14.39 0.98
CA THR A 72 1.11 -15.68 0.66
C THR A 72 -0.02 -15.84 1.67
N THR A 73 -1.13 -16.46 1.30
CA THR A 73 -2.27 -16.68 2.20
C THR A 73 -1.83 -17.46 3.44
N ASN A 74 -1.36 -16.76 4.47
CA ASN A 74 -1.13 -17.28 5.81
C ASN A 74 -1.87 -16.33 6.75
N ASN A 75 -3.12 -16.69 6.99
CA ASN A 75 -3.95 -16.16 8.07
C ASN A 75 -3.29 -16.46 9.42
N ASN A 76 -2.24 -15.72 9.79
CA ASN A 76 -1.78 -15.68 11.16
C ASN A 76 -2.21 -14.34 11.77
N HIS A 77 -3.48 -14.31 12.18
CA HIS A 77 -3.89 -13.48 13.29
C HIS A 77 -3.15 -13.98 14.54
N LYS A 78 -2.28 -13.13 15.10
CA LYS A 78 -1.95 -13.14 16.52
C LYS A 78 -2.33 -11.78 17.09
#